data_AF-V4JUK3-F1
#
_entry.id   AF-V4JUK3-F1
#
_cell.length_a   1.000
_cell.length_b   1.000
_cell.length_c   1.000
_cell.angle_alpha   90.00
_cell.angle_beta   90.00
_cell.angle_gamma   90.00
#
_symmetry.space_group_name_H-M   'P 1'
#
loop_
_entity.id
_entity.type
_entity.pdbx_description
1 polymer ?
#
loop_
_entity_poly.entity_id
_entity_poly.type
_entity_poly.pdbx_seq_one_letter_code
_entity_poly.pdbx_strand_id
1 'polypeptide(L)' 'MHIERLIEDTSGKRFLQSLLPRILGAYGEPHTWRLHAYKGIGRIPPGLKTTADAAKRILLDRLPKLLRGYAN' A
#
# COMPACT_ATOMS: atom_id res chain seq x y z
N MET A 1 -9.89 5.92 16.26
CA MET A 1 -9.82 4.69 15.41
C MET A 1 -8.48 4.66 14.71
N HIS A 2 -7.84 3.50 14.63
CA HIS A 2 -6.59 3.33 13.87
C HIS A 2 -6.88 2.60 12.55
N ILE A 3 -6.39 3.16 11.43
CA ILE A 3 -6.64 2.63 10.09
C ILE A 3 -5.31 2.28 9.42
N GLU A 4 -5.08 1.01 9.14
CA GLU A 4 -3.93 0.59 8.33
C GLU A 4 -4.37 0.15 6.93
N ARG A 5 -3.64 0.61 5.90
CA ARG A 5 -3.93 0.24 4.51
C ARG A 5 -2.66 -0.09 3.75
N LEU A 6 -2.70 -1.24 3.08
CA LEU A 6 -1.76 -1.62 2.03
C LEU A 6 -2.24 -1.06 0.69
N ILE A 7 -1.29 -0.46 -0.04
CA ILE A 7 -1.51 0.25 -1.29
C ILE A 7 -0.58 -0.33 -2.35
N GLU A 8 -1.12 -0.54 -3.54
CA GLU A 8 -0.43 -1.19 -4.66
C GLU A 8 0.83 -0.45 -5.09
N ASP A 9 0.79 0.89 -5.09
CA ASP A 9 1.85 1.73 -5.61
C ASP A 9 2.05 3.05 -4.83
N THR A 10 3.02 3.84 -5.26
CA THR A 10 3.31 5.15 -4.65
C THR A 10 2.29 6.22 -5.01
N SER A 11 1.59 6.10 -6.14
CA SER A 11 0.62 7.10 -6.58
C SER A 11 -0.63 7.07 -5.70
N GLY A 12 -1.17 5.87 -5.41
CA GLY A 12 -2.28 5.67 -4.49
C GLY A 12 -1.94 6.10 -3.06
N LYS A 13 -0.68 5.95 -2.63
CA LYS A 13 -0.25 6.45 -1.32
C LYS A 13 -0.31 7.97 -1.26
N ARG A 14 0.20 8.66 -2.27
CA ARG A 14 0.15 10.13 -2.34
C ARG A 14 -1.29 10.64 -2.38
N PHE A 15 -2.14 9.99 -3.18
CA PHE A 15 -3.56 10.30 -3.25
C PHE A 15 -4.21 10.19 -1.85
N LEU A 16 -4.05 9.05 -1.18
CA LEU A 16 -4.63 8.86 0.15
C LEU A 16 -4.03 9.78 1.21
N GLN A 17 -2.74 10.09 1.17
CA GLN A 17 -2.13 11.08 2.08
C GLN A 17 -2.78 12.47 1.96
N SER A 18 -3.19 12.88 0.75
CA SER A 18 -3.87 14.15 0.53
C SER A 18 -5.36 14.10 0.91
N LEU A 19 -5.99 12.93 0.76
CA LEU A 19 -7.42 12.76 0.91
C LEU A 19 -7.85 12.50 2.35
N LEU A 20 -7.10 11.68 3.09
CA LEU A 20 -7.49 11.25 4.43
C LEU A 20 -7.71 12.42 5.41
N PRO A 21 -6.89 13.49 5.43
CA PRO A 21 -7.16 14.63 6.29
C PRO A 21 -8.51 15.33 6.02
N ARG A 22 -9.01 15.26 4.78
CA ARG A 22 -10.26 15.89 4.37
C ARG A 22 -11.49 15.08 4.73
N ILE A 23 -11.34 13.76 4.85
CA ILE A 23 -12.45 12.85 5.16
C ILE A 23 -12.49 12.52 6.66
N LEU A 24 -11.32 12.34 7.27
CA LEU A 24 -11.16 11.82 8.63
C LEU A 24 -10.79 12.88 9.66
N GLY A 25 -10.56 14.13 9.24
CA GLY A 25 -10.02 15.18 10.09
C GLY A 25 -8.49 15.12 10.19
N ALA A 26 -7.91 15.97 11.03
CA ALA A 26 -6.47 16.03 11.21
C ALA A 26 -5.92 14.69 11.72
N TYR A 27 -4.71 14.32 11.25
CA TYR A 27 -4.06 13.12 11.75
C TYR A 27 -3.89 13.20 13.28
N GLY A 28 -4.34 12.18 13.99
CA GLY A 28 -4.34 12.13 15.45
C GLY A 28 -5.66 12.58 16.09
N GLU A 29 -6.51 13.31 15.38
CA GLU A 29 -7.71 13.95 15.94
C GLU A 29 -8.92 13.80 15.01
N PRO A 30 -9.81 12.80 15.18
CA PRO A 30 -9.85 11.73 16.18
C PRO A 30 -9.26 10.39 15.68
N HIS A 31 -8.56 10.40 14.54
CA HIS A 31 -8.19 9.20 13.80
C HIS A 31 -6.70 9.17 13.46
N THR A 32 -6.08 7.99 13.57
CA THR A 32 -4.70 7.75 13.13
C THR A 32 -4.70 6.76 11.98
N TRP A 33 -3.72 6.87 11.08
CA TRP A 33 -3.59 5.95 9.95
C TRP A 33 -2.16 5.65 9.53
N ARG A 34 -1.94 4.44 9.02
CA ARG A 34 -0.65 3.99 8.47
C ARG A 34 -0.82 3.47 7.05
N LEU A 35 -0.06 4.05 6.12
CA LEU A 35 -0.13 3.72 4.69
C LEU A 35 1.15 3.02 4.22
N HIS A 36 1.00 1.75 3.84
CA HIS A 36 2.06 0.90 3.33
C HIS A 36 1.94 0.81 1.81
N ALA A 37 2.73 1.59 1.08
CA ALA A 37 2.86 1.40 -0.36
C ALA A 37 3.82 0.24 -0.63
N TYR A 38 3.40 -0.72 -1.44
CA TYR A 38 4.33 -1.65 -2.04
C TYR A 38 5.03 -0.98 -3.22
N LYS A 39 6.24 -1.43 -3.55
CA LYS A 39 6.95 -0.99 -4.77
C LYS A 39 6.32 -1.62 -6.02
N GLY A 40 5.01 -1.44 -6.21
CA GLY A 40 4.43 -1.39 -7.55
C GLY A 40 5.18 -0.28 -8.28
N ILE A 41 5.90 -0.66 -9.32
CA ILE A 41 7.10 0.01 -9.82
C ILE A 41 6.82 1.39 -10.45
N GLY A 42 5.58 1.89 -10.43
CA GLY A 42 5.13 3.21 -10.93
C GLY A 42 5.42 3.50 -12.42
N ARG A 43 6.22 2.64 -13.03
CA ARG A 43 6.66 2.55 -14.43
C ARG A 43 6.91 1.07 -14.70
N ILE A 44 6.82 0.63 -15.94
CA ILE A 44 7.36 -0.70 -16.31
C ILE A 44 8.89 -0.54 -16.40
N PRO A 45 9.71 -1.27 -15.61
CA PRO A 45 11.16 -1.27 -15.79
C PRO A 45 11.54 -1.67 -17.22
N PRO A 46 12.40 -0.92 -17.90
CA PRO A 46 12.92 -1.34 -19.19
C PRO A 46 13.68 -2.66 -19.03
N GLY A 47 13.47 -3.62 -19.94
CA GLY A 47 14.11 -4.94 -19.89
C GLY A 47 13.40 -6.00 -19.05
N LEU A 48 12.10 -5.83 -18.78
CA LEU A 48 11.29 -6.85 -18.11
C LEU A 48 11.18 -8.11 -18.99
N LYS A 49 11.98 -9.13 -18.68
CA LYS A 49 11.87 -10.45 -19.32
C LYS A 49 10.55 -11.10 -18.89
N THR A 50 9.86 -11.76 -19.83
CA THR A 50 8.56 -12.45 -19.64
C THR A 50 8.59 -13.54 -18.57
N THR A 51 9.77 -13.98 -18.16
CA THR A 51 10.01 -14.74 -16.93
C THR A 51 9.86 -13.81 -15.71
N ALA A 52 8.62 -13.44 -15.40
CA ALA A 52 8.30 -12.72 -14.19
C ALA A 52 8.78 -13.56 -12.99
N ASP A 53 9.77 -13.06 -12.27
CA ASP A 53 10.26 -13.59 -11.01
C ASP A 53 9.05 -13.91 -10.11
N ALA A 54 8.86 -15.18 -9.76
CA ALA A 54 7.70 -15.64 -9.00
C ALA A 54 7.56 -14.89 -7.68
N ALA A 55 8.65 -14.38 -7.10
CA ALA A 55 8.63 -13.54 -5.92
C ALA A 55 7.89 -12.19 -6.12
N LYS A 56 7.80 -11.69 -7.35
CA LYS A 56 7.18 -10.41 -7.73
C LYS A 56 5.72 -10.53 -8.18
N ARG A 57 5.26 -11.73 -8.58
CA ARG A 57 3.85 -12.00 -8.94
C ARG A 57 2.91 -12.01 -7.74
N ILE A 58 3.46 -12.17 -6.54
CA ILE A 58 2.71 -12.55 -5.35
C ILE A 58 2.57 -11.32 -4.43
N LEU A 59 1.92 -10.25 -4.90
CA LEU A 59 1.52 -9.16 -3.99
C LEU A 59 0.09 -9.40 -3.49
N LEU A 60 -0.88 -9.55 -4.40
CA LEU A 60 -2.27 -9.86 -4.05
C LEU A 60 -2.39 -11.23 -3.36
N ASP A 61 -1.66 -12.24 -3.84
CA ASP A 61 -1.66 -13.59 -3.27
C ASP A 61 -1.03 -13.65 -1.86
N ARG A 62 -0.05 -12.78 -1.55
CA ARG A 62 0.58 -12.70 -0.21
C ARG A 62 -0.09 -11.66 0.69
N LEU A 63 -0.96 -10.81 0.16
CA LEU A 63 -1.63 -9.76 0.92
C LEU A 63 -2.37 -10.32 2.14
N PRO A 64 -3.11 -11.45 2.07
CA PRO A 64 -3.72 -12.06 3.26
C PRO A 64 -2.71 -12.55 4.30
N LYS A 65 -1.50 -12.96 3.89
CA LYS A 65 -0.42 -13.39 4.81
C LYS A 65 0.27 -12.18 5.45
N LEU A 66 0.49 -11.11 4.68
CA LEU A 66 1.08 -9.87 5.18
C LEU A 66 0.14 -9.18 6.17
N LEU A 67 -1.15 -9.04 5.84
CA LEU A 67 -2.15 -8.45 6.73
C LEU A 67 -2.28 -9.18 8.07
N ARG A 68 -2.16 -10.52 8.08
CA ARG A 68 -2.16 -11.32 9.31
C ARG A 68 -0.98 -11.03 10.25
N GLY A 69 0.13 -10.50 9.74
CA GLY A 69 1.28 -10.09 10.56
C GLY A 69 1.15 -8.69 11.19
N TYR A 70 0.20 -7.88 10.73
CA TYR A 70 -0.06 -6.53 11.25
C TYR A 70 -1.24 -6.48 12.24
N ALA A 71 -2.07 -7.52 12.32
CA ALA A 71 -3.13 -7.65 13.30
C ALA A 71 -2.60 -8.34 14.58
N ASN A 72 -1.88 -7.59 15.42
CA ASN A 72 -1.60 -7.92 16.81
C ASN A 72 -2.12 -6.79 17.69
#